data_AF-A0A969P1G3-F1
#
_entry.id   AF-A0A969P1G3-F1
#
_cell.length_a   1.000
_cell.length_b   1.000
_cell.length_c   1.000
_cell.angle_alpha   90.00
_cell.angle_beta   90.00
_cell.angle_gamma   90.00
#
_symmetry.space_group_name_H-M   'P 1'
#
loop_
_entity.id
_entity.type
_entity.pdbx_description
1 polymer ?
#
loop_
_entity_poly.entity_id
_entity_poly.type
_entity_poly.pdbx_seq_one_letter_code
_entity_poly.pdbx_strand_id
1 'polypeptide(L)'
;MGLGLHGGGLGLTRWLLRQGVSVTVTDQANAEQLAVSLAALRETERACGNTAYYVLGEHREADFTGHDLVIANPAVPPDSPWLNLARSAGVPVTTEMVLFFQRCPGPIIGITGTKGKTTTTMLTGQILRQVYPDALMAGNLRISAMDALDDLTPQTPVVLELSSFQLVGLGEAGLSPPFAA
;
A
#
# COMPACT_ATOMS: atom_id res chain seq x y z
N MET A 1 9.39 4.01 0.21
CA MET A 1 10.55 3.08 0.25
C MET A 1 10.08 1.68 -0.12
N GLY A 2 10.71 1.06 -1.10
CA GLY A 2 10.41 -0.30 -1.55
C GLY A 2 9.20 -0.34 -2.48
N LEU A 3 9.39 -0.01 -3.76
CA LEU A 3 8.37 -0.22 -4.79
C LEU A 3 7.96 -1.70 -4.82
N GLY A 4 8.96 -2.58 -4.72
CA GLY A 4 8.79 -4.02 -4.68
C GLY A 4 8.34 -4.64 -6.00
N LEU A 5 8.36 -5.97 -6.03
CA LEU A 5 8.07 -6.79 -7.22
C LEU A 5 6.61 -7.27 -7.29
N HIS A 6 5.86 -7.12 -6.20
CA HIS A 6 4.55 -7.76 -6.01
C HIS A 6 3.39 -6.77 -5.81
N GLY A 7 3.55 -5.53 -6.27
CA GLY A 7 2.43 -4.61 -6.50
C GLY A 7 2.01 -3.70 -5.34
N GLY A 8 2.38 -4.00 -4.09
CA GLY A 8 1.99 -3.17 -2.93
C GLY A 8 2.46 -1.71 -3.04
N GLY A 9 3.75 -1.48 -3.31
CA GLY A 9 4.29 -0.15 -3.54
C GLY A 9 3.83 0.49 -4.86
N LEU A 10 3.49 -0.34 -5.87
CA LEU A 10 3.01 0.12 -7.18
C LEU A 10 1.66 0.83 -7.05
N GLY A 11 0.66 0.19 -6.45
CA GLY A 11 -0.69 0.77 -6.34
C GLY A 11 -0.72 2.05 -5.51
N LEU A 12 0.04 2.08 -4.41
CA LEU A 12 0.24 3.31 -3.63
C LEU A 12 0.86 4.43 -4.47
N THR A 13 1.95 4.14 -5.18
CA THR A 13 2.65 5.15 -5.99
C THR A 13 1.72 5.69 -7.08
N ARG A 14 0.97 4.81 -7.75
CA ARG A 14 -0.04 5.22 -8.74
C ARG A 14 -1.09 6.13 -8.15
N TRP A 15 -1.63 5.78 -6.98
CA TRP A 15 -2.62 6.61 -6.31
C TRP A 15 -2.04 7.98 -5.95
N LEU A 16 -0.86 8.05 -5.32
CA LEU A 16 -0.22 9.32 -4.98
C LEU A 16 0.03 10.22 -6.20
N LEU A 17 0.49 9.64 -7.32
CA LEU A 17 0.66 10.37 -8.57
C LEU A 17 -0.66 10.93 -9.10
N ARG A 18 -1.76 10.17 -9.03
CA ARG A 18 -3.11 10.65 -9.40
C ARG A 18 -3.59 11.79 -8.50
N GLN A 19 -3.19 11.81 -7.23
CA GLN A 19 -3.49 12.88 -6.29
C GLN A 19 -2.61 14.15 -6.47
N GLY A 20 -1.65 14.15 -7.41
CA GLY A 20 -0.76 15.28 -7.65
C GLY A 20 0.33 15.47 -6.59
N VAL A 21 0.64 14.43 -5.81
CA VAL A 21 1.69 14.45 -4.79
C VAL A 21 3.06 14.36 -5.47
N SER A 22 4.06 15.09 -4.95
CA SER A 22 5.46 14.89 -5.36
C SER A 22 5.99 13.60 -4.75
N VAL A 23 6.32 12.61 -5.58
CA VAL A 23 6.68 11.27 -5.14
C VAL A 23 8.12 10.94 -5.47
N THR A 24 8.89 10.51 -4.46
CA THR A 24 10.15 9.79 -4.65
C THR A 24 9.95 8.29 -4.41
N VAL A 25 10.30 7.48 -5.40
CA VAL A 25 10.38 6.02 -5.29
C VAL A 25 11.84 5.63 -5.08
N THR A 26 12.16 5.20 -3.86
CA THR A 26 13.49 4.68 -3.48
C THR A 26 13.43 3.18 -3.24
N ASP A 27 14.30 2.39 -3.88
CA ASP A 27 14.35 0.92 -3.81
C ASP A 27 15.78 0.38 -4.00
N GLN A 28 16.15 -0.66 -3.25
CA GLN A 28 17.44 -1.35 -3.41
C GLN A 28 17.49 -2.19 -4.69
N ALA A 29 16.34 -2.59 -5.23
CA ALA A 29 16.27 -3.25 -6.52
C ALA A 29 16.57 -2.24 -7.64
N ASN A 30 17.32 -2.69 -8.66
CA ASN A 30 17.66 -1.86 -9.80
C ASN A 30 16.49 -1.77 -10.81
N ALA A 31 16.67 -0.94 -11.84
CA ALA A 31 15.64 -0.71 -12.86
C ALA A 31 15.27 -1.98 -13.66
N GLU A 32 16.22 -2.89 -13.88
CA GLU A 32 15.97 -4.15 -14.62
C GLU A 32 15.07 -5.09 -13.81
N GLN A 33 15.35 -5.23 -12.52
CA GLN A 33 14.56 -6.04 -11.60
C GLN A 33 13.13 -5.48 -11.46
N LEU A 34 12.98 -4.15 -11.50
CA LEU A 34 11.70 -3.46 -11.35
C LEU A 34 11.00 -3.14 -12.68
N ALA A 35 11.49 -3.66 -13.82
CA ALA A 35 11.04 -3.25 -15.15
C ALA A 35 9.51 -3.29 -15.33
N VAL A 36 8.84 -4.33 -14.82
CA VAL A 36 7.38 -4.47 -14.89
C VAL A 36 6.67 -3.38 -14.09
N SER A 37 7.08 -3.14 -12.83
CA SER A 37 6.51 -2.10 -11.98
C SER A 37 6.73 -0.71 -12.58
N LEU A 38 7.93 -0.45 -13.12
CA LEU A 38 8.27 0.84 -13.74
C LEU A 38 7.49 1.08 -15.03
N ALA A 39 7.25 0.05 -15.84
CA ALA A 39 6.41 0.17 -17.03
C ALA A 39 4.97 0.59 -16.66
N ALA A 40 4.38 -0.06 -15.65
CA ALA A 40 3.04 0.28 -15.15
C ALA A 40 2.98 1.69 -14.54
N LEU A 41 4.04 2.14 -13.86
CA LEU A 41 4.13 3.52 -13.38
C LEU A 41 4.18 4.51 -14.53
N ARG A 42 5.00 4.29 -15.55
CA ARG A 42 5.09 5.18 -16.72
C ARG A 42 3.76 5.38 -17.43
N GLU A 43 2.92 4.36 -17.50
CA GLU A 43 1.56 4.50 -18.03
C GLU A 43 0.72 5.46 -17.17
N THR A 44 0.81 5.32 -15.85
CA THR A 44 0.10 6.19 -14.90
C THR A 44 0.61 7.62 -14.95
N GLU A 45 1.94 7.80 -15.03
CA GLU A 45 2.58 9.11 -15.12
C GLU A 45 2.12 9.87 -16.37
N ARG A 46 2.04 9.18 -17.51
CA ARG A 46 1.50 9.76 -18.74
C ARG A 46 0.02 10.12 -18.63
N ALA A 47 -0.78 9.28 -17.96
CA ALA A 47 -2.21 9.48 -17.83
C ALA A 47 -2.57 10.66 -16.93
N CYS A 48 -1.85 10.86 -15.81
CA CYS A 48 -2.13 11.93 -14.85
C CYS A 48 -1.27 13.20 -15.05
N GLY A 49 -0.20 13.12 -15.85
CA GLY A 49 0.73 14.23 -16.08
C GLY A 49 1.74 14.47 -14.94
N ASN A 50 1.75 13.62 -13.91
CA ASN A 50 2.69 13.69 -12.79
C ASN A 50 3.74 12.58 -12.91
N THR A 51 5.00 12.88 -12.59
CA THR A 51 6.11 11.92 -12.67
C THR A 51 6.73 11.68 -11.31
N ALA A 52 7.09 10.44 -10.99
CA ALA A 52 7.87 10.15 -9.80
C ALA A 52 9.37 10.39 -10.04
N TYR A 53 10.09 10.77 -8.99
CA TYR A 53 11.55 10.72 -8.96
C TYR A 53 12.01 9.33 -8.52
N TYR A 54 12.96 8.73 -9.23
CA TYR A 54 13.39 7.35 -8.97
C TYR A 54 14.83 7.30 -8.45
N VAL A 55 15.03 6.63 -7.33
CA VAL A 55 16.33 6.25 -6.76
C VAL A 55 16.36 4.73 -6.66
N LEU A 56 17.00 4.07 -7.62
CA LEU A 56 16.95 2.61 -7.77
C LEU A 56 18.35 2.01 -7.67
N GLY A 57 18.44 0.82 -7.08
CA GLY A 57 19.71 0.15 -6.80
C GLY A 57 20.37 0.63 -5.50
N GLU A 58 19.80 1.62 -4.83
CA GLU A 58 20.34 2.22 -3.61
C GLU A 58 19.26 2.95 -2.82
N HIS A 59 19.63 3.38 -1.62
CA HIS A 59 18.90 4.31 -0.79
C HIS A 59 19.83 5.47 -0.43
N ARG A 60 19.35 6.70 -0.52
CA ARG A 60 20.13 7.89 -0.17
C ARG A 60 19.58 8.50 1.11
N GLU A 61 20.45 9.04 1.96
CA GLU A 61 20.04 9.68 3.22
C GLU A 61 18.96 10.76 3.00
N ALA A 62 19.13 11.57 1.95
CA ALA A 62 18.19 12.61 1.55
C ALA A 62 16.77 12.09 1.22
N ASP A 63 16.62 10.81 0.82
CA ASP A 63 15.31 10.20 0.54
C ASP A 63 14.47 9.99 1.81
N PHE A 64 15.09 10.08 2.99
CA PHE A 64 14.47 9.80 4.28
C PHE A 64 14.42 11.02 5.20
N THR A 65 15.26 12.02 4.93
CA THR A 65 15.35 13.26 5.75
C THR A 65 14.77 14.49 5.04
N GLY A 66 14.62 14.44 3.71
CA GLY A 66 14.18 15.56 2.87
C GLY A 66 12.71 15.56 2.47
N HIS A 67 11.88 14.70 3.07
CA HIS A 67 10.48 14.50 2.69
C HIS A 67 9.54 14.69 3.88
N ASP A 68 8.28 15.03 3.60
CA ASP A 68 7.25 15.23 4.63
C ASP A 68 6.72 13.92 5.24
N LEU A 69 6.89 12.80 4.52
CA LEU A 69 6.38 11.48 4.92
C LEU A 69 7.17 10.38 4.22
N VAL A 70 7.57 9.35 4.98
CA VAL A 70 8.10 8.09 4.43
C VAL A 70 7.02 7.01 4.52
N ILE A 71 6.64 6.46 3.37
CA ILE A 71 5.75 5.28 3.33
C ILE A 71 6.60 4.03 3.05
N ALA A 72 6.63 3.12 4.01
CA ALA A 72 7.40 1.89 3.97
C ALA A 72 6.55 0.74 3.44
N ASN A 73 7.13 -0.06 2.54
CA ASN A 73 6.57 -1.34 2.16
C ASN A 73 6.54 -2.28 3.38
N PRO A 74 5.46 -3.05 3.61
CA PRO A 74 5.37 -3.98 4.75
C PRO A 74 6.52 -4.98 4.88
N ALA A 75 7.21 -5.31 3.78
CA ALA A 75 8.37 -6.20 3.80
C ALA A 75 9.63 -5.55 4.38
N VAL A 76 9.67 -4.23 4.54
CA VAL A 76 10.80 -3.51 5.15
C VAL A 76 10.74 -3.72 6.68
N PRO A 77 11.82 -4.21 7.30
CA PRO A 77 11.87 -4.38 8.75
C PRO A 77 11.63 -3.04 9.48
N PRO A 78 10.84 -3.02 10.58
CA PRO A 78 10.58 -1.80 11.34
C PRO A 78 11.85 -1.12 11.88
N ASP A 79 12.89 -1.90 12.15
CA ASP A 79 14.21 -1.49 12.65
C ASP A 79 15.22 -1.17 11.53
N SER A 80 14.77 -1.12 10.27
CA SER A 80 15.59 -0.70 9.12
C SER A 80 16.34 0.60 9.43
N PRO A 81 17.65 0.70 9.14
CA PRO A 81 18.44 1.89 9.41
C PRO A 81 17.86 3.13 8.73
N TRP A 82 17.24 2.97 7.57
CA TRP A 82 16.59 4.04 6.81
C TRP A 82 15.30 4.56 7.47
N LEU A 83 14.51 3.67 8.06
CA LEU A 83 13.32 4.08 8.81
C LEU A 83 13.71 4.74 10.14
N ASN A 84 14.76 4.25 10.79
CA ASN A 84 15.31 4.88 11.99
C ASN A 84 15.88 6.28 11.68
N LEU A 85 16.57 6.42 10.56
CA LEU A 85 17.04 7.71 10.06
C LEU A 85 15.86 8.68 9.87
N ALA A 86 14.80 8.29 9.15
CA ALA A 86 13.61 9.10 8.96
C ALA A 86 13.01 9.57 10.30
N ARG A 87 12.81 8.62 11.23
CA ARG A 87 12.30 8.92 12.58
C ARG A 87 13.22 9.89 13.34
N SER A 88 14.54 9.71 13.28
CA SER A 88 15.51 10.60 13.93
C SER A 88 15.53 12.01 13.36
N ALA A 89 15.22 12.15 12.07
CA ALA A 89 15.07 13.43 11.39
C ALA A 89 13.69 14.07 11.60
N GLY A 90 12.80 13.43 12.38
CA GLY A 90 11.44 13.91 12.63
C GLY A 90 10.47 13.68 11.47
N VAL A 91 10.88 12.91 10.45
CA VAL A 91 10.02 12.56 9.32
C VAL A 91 9.10 11.41 9.73
N PRO A 92 7.76 11.57 9.67
CA PRO A 92 6.84 10.50 10.02
C PRO A 92 7.00 9.30 9.08
N VAL A 93 6.83 8.10 9.63
CA VAL A 93 6.88 6.83 8.90
C VAL A 93 5.51 6.17 8.99
N THR A 94 4.97 5.71 7.86
CA THR A 94 3.70 4.97 7.79
C THR A 94 3.78 3.82 6.77
N THR A 95 2.68 3.10 6.58
CA THR A 95 2.55 2.03 5.58
C THR A 95 1.36 2.28 4.68
N GLU A 96 1.35 1.60 3.53
CA GLU A 96 0.25 1.64 2.56
C GLU A 96 -1.10 1.24 3.18
N MET A 97 -1.13 0.20 4.01
CA MET A 97 -2.37 -0.22 4.69
C MET A 97 -2.86 0.77 5.73
N VAL A 98 -1.96 1.43 6.48
CA VAL A 98 -2.37 2.51 7.40
C VAL A 98 -3.05 3.64 6.63
N LEU A 99 -2.46 4.06 5.51
CA LEU A 99 -3.05 5.09 4.66
C LEU A 99 -4.40 4.65 4.08
N PHE A 100 -4.50 3.40 3.62
CA PHE A 100 -5.77 2.86 3.12
C PHE A 100 -6.86 2.87 4.19
N PHE A 101 -6.58 2.41 5.41
CA PHE A 101 -7.54 2.41 6.52
C PHE A 101 -8.01 3.81 6.91
N GLN A 102 -7.14 4.81 6.82
CA GLN A 102 -7.48 6.21 7.12
C GLN A 102 -8.35 6.85 6.04
N ARG A 103 -8.30 6.36 4.80
CA ARG A 103 -8.94 6.98 3.64
C ARG A 103 -10.14 6.22 3.11
N CYS A 104 -10.24 4.92 3.37
CA CYS A 104 -11.32 4.06 2.90
C CYS A 104 -12.67 4.55 3.46
N PRO A 105 -13.63 4.94 2.61
CA PRO A 105 -14.92 5.43 3.07
C PRO A 105 -15.89 4.30 3.46
N GLY A 106 -15.67 3.10 2.93
CA GLY A 106 -16.53 1.93 3.13
C GLY A 106 -16.13 1.06 4.32
N PRO A 107 -17.00 0.12 4.74
CA PRO A 107 -16.71 -0.78 5.85
C PRO A 107 -15.62 -1.79 5.47
N ILE A 108 -14.61 -1.91 6.33
CA ILE A 108 -13.48 -2.83 6.15
C ILE A 108 -13.72 -4.13 6.93
N ILE A 109 -13.50 -5.26 6.27
CA ILE A 109 -13.50 -6.61 6.82
C ILE A 109 -12.08 -7.17 6.67
N GLY A 110 -11.37 -7.35 7.77
CA GLY A 110 -10.01 -7.90 7.75
C GLY A 110 -9.99 -9.40 7.97
N ILE A 111 -9.26 -10.12 7.12
CA ILE A 111 -9.07 -11.56 7.23
C ILE A 111 -7.57 -11.86 7.36
N THR A 112 -7.18 -12.53 8.45
CA THR A 112 -5.78 -12.89 8.69
C THR A 112 -5.62 -14.35 9.15
N GLY A 113 -4.41 -14.74 9.54
CA GLY A 113 -4.08 -16.08 10.02
C GLY A 113 -3.03 -16.81 9.19
N THR A 114 -2.60 -17.98 9.66
CA THR A 114 -1.50 -18.74 9.04
C THR A 114 -1.94 -19.44 7.74
N LYS A 115 -3.18 -19.94 7.68
CA LYS A 115 -3.74 -20.68 6.54
C LYS A 115 -5.19 -20.28 6.29
N GLY A 116 -5.70 -20.50 5.08
CA GLY A 116 -7.10 -20.26 4.73
C GLY A 116 -7.45 -18.81 4.38
N LYS A 117 -6.59 -17.84 4.68
CA LYS A 117 -6.77 -16.40 4.39
C LYS A 117 -7.36 -16.11 3.01
N THR A 118 -6.70 -16.58 1.95
CA THR A 118 -7.12 -16.35 0.57
C THR A 118 -8.50 -16.92 0.29
N THR A 119 -8.74 -18.18 0.65
CA THR A 119 -10.02 -18.83 0.45
C THR A 119 -11.14 -18.11 1.22
N THR A 120 -10.91 -17.78 2.48
CA THR A 120 -11.88 -17.04 3.31
C THR A 120 -12.14 -15.65 2.75
N THR A 121 -11.11 -14.91 2.33
CA THR A 121 -11.26 -13.57 1.73
C THR A 121 -12.09 -13.62 0.47
N MET A 122 -11.77 -14.55 -0.43
CA MET A 122 -12.51 -14.73 -1.67
C MET A 122 -13.95 -15.18 -1.41
N LEU A 123 -14.18 -16.14 -0.51
CA LEU A 123 -15.53 -16.62 -0.20
C LEU A 123 -16.39 -15.52 0.43
N THR A 124 -15.87 -14.80 1.42
CA THR A 124 -16.55 -13.66 2.06
C THR A 124 -16.91 -12.59 1.03
N GLY A 125 -15.97 -12.22 0.15
CA GLY A 125 -16.24 -11.24 -0.89
C GLY A 125 -17.28 -11.72 -1.92
N GLN A 126 -17.25 -13.00 -2.33
CA GLN A 126 -18.25 -13.55 -3.26
C GLN A 126 -19.66 -13.58 -2.65
N ILE A 127 -19.78 -13.88 -1.35
CA ILE A 127 -21.06 -13.82 -0.63
C ILE A 127 -21.56 -12.37 -0.57
N LEU A 128 -20.69 -11.42 -0.20
CA LEU A 128 -21.06 -10.01 -0.13
C LEU A 128 -21.51 -9.45 -1.48
N ARG A 129 -20.88 -9.89 -2.58
CA ARG A 129 -21.25 -9.46 -3.93
C ARG A 129 -22.67 -9.83 -4.37
N GLN A 130 -23.33 -10.77 -3.69
CA GLN A 130 -24.75 -11.05 -3.91
C GLN A 130 -25.66 -9.88 -3.48
N VAL A 131 -25.18 -9.04 -2.56
CA VAL A 131 -25.93 -7.89 -2.00
C VAL A 131 -25.28 -6.56 -2.39
N TYR A 132 -23.95 -6.53 -2.44
CA TYR A 132 -23.12 -5.38 -2.78
C TYR A 132 -22.24 -5.72 -3.98
N PRO A 133 -22.76 -5.60 -5.22
CA PRO A 133 -22.04 -6.02 -6.43
C PRO A 133 -20.61 -5.45 -6.54
N ASP A 134 -20.41 -4.23 -6.02
CA ASP A 134 -19.14 -3.50 -6.06
C ASP A 134 -18.18 -3.84 -4.91
N ALA A 135 -18.50 -4.81 -4.05
CA ALA A 135 -17.64 -5.18 -2.93
C ALA A 135 -16.22 -5.52 -3.41
N LEU A 136 -15.22 -4.89 -2.77
CA LEU A 136 -13.81 -5.00 -3.11
C LEU A 136 -13.19 -6.16 -2.33
N MET A 137 -12.41 -7.00 -3.02
CA MET A 137 -11.48 -7.95 -2.39
C MET A 137 -10.07 -7.49 -2.73
N ALA A 138 -9.25 -7.20 -1.72
CA ALA A 138 -7.91 -6.65 -1.91
C ALA A 138 -6.95 -7.06 -0.79
N GLY A 139 -5.77 -6.42 -0.76
CA GLY A 139 -4.73 -6.67 0.24
C GLY A 139 -3.71 -7.68 -0.28
N ASN A 140 -3.39 -8.69 0.52
CA ASN A 140 -2.38 -9.72 0.20
C ASN A 140 -2.84 -10.72 -0.90
N LEU A 141 -3.85 -10.35 -1.70
CA LEU A 141 -4.34 -11.07 -2.89
C LEU A 141 -3.65 -10.66 -4.20
N ARG A 142 -2.58 -9.86 -4.14
CA ARG A 142 -1.95 -9.19 -5.29
C ARG A 142 -2.88 -8.21 -6.02
N ILE A 143 -3.96 -7.81 -5.37
CA ILE A 143 -4.86 -6.73 -5.79
C ILE A 143 -4.61 -5.59 -4.81
N SER A 144 -4.03 -4.49 -5.28
CA SER A 144 -3.77 -3.34 -4.40
C SER A 144 -5.09 -2.65 -4.07
N ALA A 145 -5.32 -2.43 -2.78
CA ALA A 145 -6.51 -1.73 -2.32
C ALA A 145 -6.46 -0.23 -2.70
N MET A 146 -5.26 0.35 -2.75
CA MET A 146 -5.04 1.75 -3.12
C MET A 146 -5.46 2.08 -4.56
N ASP A 147 -5.37 1.12 -5.50
CA ASP A 147 -5.77 1.41 -6.88
C ASP A 147 -7.27 1.70 -7.01
N ALA A 148 -8.08 1.00 -6.23
CA ALA A 148 -9.53 1.10 -6.23
C ALA A 148 -10.06 2.16 -5.24
N LEU A 149 -9.20 2.80 -4.44
CA LEU A 149 -9.60 3.67 -3.33
C LEU A 149 -10.53 4.81 -3.77
N ASP A 150 -10.26 5.42 -4.94
CA ASP A 150 -11.07 6.54 -5.47
C ASP A 150 -12.47 6.11 -5.95
N ASP A 151 -12.66 4.81 -6.22
CA ASP A 151 -13.94 4.24 -6.66
C ASP A 151 -14.80 3.76 -5.48
N LEU A 152 -14.25 3.76 -4.25
CA LEU A 152 -14.96 3.30 -3.06
C LEU A 152 -15.96 4.34 -2.56
N THR A 153 -17.11 3.84 -2.10
CA THR A 153 -18.15 4.64 -1.45
C THR A 153 -18.38 4.14 -0.03
N PRO A 154 -19.10 4.90 0.83
CA PRO A 154 -19.53 4.39 2.14
C PRO A 154 -20.37 3.11 2.08
N GLN A 155 -20.94 2.80 0.91
CA GLN A 155 -21.75 1.60 0.68
C GLN A 155 -20.94 0.42 0.13
N THR A 156 -19.66 0.61 -0.20
CA THR A 156 -18.80 -0.42 -0.81
C THR A 156 -18.05 -1.20 0.27
N PRO A 157 -18.40 -2.46 0.59
CA PRO A 157 -17.64 -3.25 1.54
C PRO A 157 -16.28 -3.63 0.99
N VAL A 158 -15.25 -3.55 1.83
CA VAL A 158 -13.88 -3.93 1.47
C VAL A 158 -13.44 -5.12 2.30
N VAL A 159 -13.21 -6.25 1.65
CA VAL A 159 -12.66 -7.46 2.25
C VAL A 159 -11.16 -7.50 1.99
N LEU A 160 -10.37 -7.35 3.04
CA LEU A 160 -8.90 -7.31 2.97
C LEU A 160 -8.30 -8.60 3.49
N GLU A 161 -7.50 -9.26 2.64
CA GLU A 161 -6.53 -10.23 3.14
C GLU A 161 -5.35 -9.48 3.77
N LEU A 162 -5.12 -9.67 5.07
CA LEU A 162 -4.07 -8.98 5.81
C LEU A 162 -2.97 -9.96 6.24
N SER A 163 -1.73 -9.65 5.86
CA SER A 163 -0.54 -10.35 6.36
C SER A 163 -0.14 -9.85 7.75
N SER A 164 0.61 -10.68 8.50
CA SER A 164 1.16 -10.27 9.81
C SER A 164 2.04 -9.02 9.71
N PHE A 165 2.77 -8.85 8.60
CA PHE A 165 3.61 -7.67 8.36
C PHE A 165 2.78 -6.39 8.21
N GLN A 166 1.65 -6.44 7.49
CA GLN A 166 0.74 -5.30 7.38
C GLN A 166 0.06 -4.97 8.71
N LEU A 167 -0.23 -5.99 9.53
CA LEU A 167 -0.86 -5.80 10.84
C LEU A 167 0.04 -5.08 11.85
N VAL A 168 1.36 -5.21 11.77
CA VAL A 168 2.29 -4.48 12.65
C VAL A 168 2.07 -2.97 12.51
N GLY A 169 2.08 -2.45 11.28
CA GLY A 169 1.86 -1.02 11.03
C GLY A 169 0.47 -0.53 11.43
N LEU A 170 -0.57 -1.35 11.25
CA LEU A 170 -1.92 -1.03 11.72
C LEU A 170 -2.00 -0.99 13.25
N GLY A 171 -1.36 -1.93 13.93
CA GLY A 171 -1.29 -1.98 15.39
C GLY A 171 -0.59 -0.76 15.98
N GLU A 172 0.55 -0.35 15.41
CA GLU A 172 1.27 0.87 15.80
C GLU A 172 0.43 2.14 15.61
N ALA A 173 -0.40 2.17 14.55
CA ALA A 173 -1.30 3.29 14.27
C ALA A 173 -2.61 3.24 15.10
N GLY A 174 -2.85 2.20 15.90
CA GLY A 174 -4.09 2.01 16.65
C GLY A 174 -5.31 1.78 15.76
N LEU A 175 -5.12 1.19 14.57
CA LEU A 175 -6.17 0.94 13.59
C LEU A 175 -6.53 -0.55 13.56
N SER A 176 -7.82 -0.84 13.51
CA SER A 176 -8.37 -2.19 13.35
C SER A 176 -9.63 -2.15 12.49
N PRO A 177 -9.89 -3.19 11.69
CA PRO A 177 -11.14 -3.25 10.93
C PRO A 177 -12.31 -3.44 11.92
N PRO A 178 -13.50 -2.87 11.63
CA PRO A 178 -14.69 -3.08 12.46
C PRO A 178 -15.18 -4.53 12.47
N PHE A 179 -14.82 -5.31 11.44
CA PHE A 179 -15.11 -6.74 11.35
C PHE A 179 -13.81 -7.49 11.05
N ALA A 180 -13.51 -8.56 11.81
CA ALA A 180 -12.30 -9.35 11.63
C ALA A 180 -12.56 -10.85 11.78
N ALA A 181 -11.80 -11.66 11.03
CA ALA A 181 -11.78 -13.12 11.12
C ALA A 181 -10.36 -13.68 10.96
#